data_AF-A0A5C7YR14-F1
#
_entry.id   AF-A0A5C7YR14-F1
#
_cell.length_a   1.000
_cell.length_b   1.000
_cell.length_c   1.000
_cell.angle_alpha   90.00
_cell.angle_beta   90.00
_cell.angle_gamma   90.00
#
_symmetry.space_group_name_H-M   'P 1'
#
loop_
_entity.id
_entity.type
_entity.pdbx_description
1 polymer ?
#
loop_
_entity_poly.entity_id
_entity_poly.type
_entity_poly.pdbx_seq_one_letter_code
_entity_poly.pdbx_strand_id
1 'polypeptide(L)'
;MGLAGLGLLCGAAFAQSPPRTLTYSLGWGLCATEGGNCWFPGLVRDVAYGANGGYIYLLGLKDVVKCTNGEFWDKDPQPGVSKSCYVYNGPSRLANSTMCAPENGTCSVTGPRTVWYGSNGQFTPKVITQEDTATTSVPCNNSNFGGDPNQGLAKFCLITP
;
A
#
# COMPACT_ATOMS: atom_id res chain seq x y z
N MET A 1 -41.90 -37.89 11.78
CA MET A 1 -41.32 -38.81 10.78
C MET A 1 -40.97 -38.01 9.53
N GLY A 2 -39.75 -38.14 9.01
CA GLY A 2 -39.24 -37.52 7.75
C GLY A 2 -38.55 -36.16 7.97
N LEU A 3 -37.25 -36.06 8.25
CA LEU A 3 -36.04 -36.27 7.43
C LEU A 3 -35.85 -35.31 6.22
N ALA A 4 -34.76 -34.54 6.36
CA ALA A 4 -33.78 -34.12 5.36
C ALA A 4 -34.10 -32.96 4.40
N GLY A 5 -33.22 -31.96 4.46
CA GLY A 5 -33.04 -30.90 3.47
C GLY A 5 -31.85 -30.02 3.85
N LEU A 6 -30.64 -30.60 3.89
CA LEU A 6 -29.39 -29.85 3.94
C LEU A 6 -29.28 -28.97 2.70
N GLY A 7 -29.61 -27.69 2.83
CA GLY A 7 -29.26 -26.65 1.87
C GLY A 7 -27.91 -26.07 2.24
N LEU A 8 -26.86 -26.56 1.58
CA LEU A 8 -25.50 -26.06 1.66
C LEU A 8 -25.47 -24.57 1.28
N LEU A 9 -25.39 -23.68 2.26
CA LEU A 9 -25.10 -22.26 2.03
C LEU A 9 -23.62 -22.14 1.65
N CYS A 10 -23.30 -22.28 0.36
CA CYS A 10 -22.02 -21.84 -0.17
C CYS A 10 -22.08 -20.31 -0.29
N GLY A 11 -21.94 -19.63 0.84
CA GLY A 11 -21.76 -18.19 0.88
C GLY A 11 -20.40 -17.86 0.29
N ALA A 12 -20.37 -17.39 -0.95
CA ALA A 12 -19.20 -16.71 -1.48
C ALA A 12 -18.96 -15.47 -0.60
N ALA A 13 -18.01 -15.57 0.33
CA ALA A 13 -17.50 -14.42 1.04
C ALA A 13 -16.85 -13.52 -0.01
N PHE A 14 -17.55 -12.46 -0.41
CA PHE A 14 -16.97 -11.41 -1.22
C PHE A 14 -15.84 -10.80 -0.42
N ALA A 15 -14.60 -11.18 -0.73
CA ALA A 15 -13.42 -10.48 -0.25
C ALA A 15 -13.56 -9.02 -0.69
N GLN A 16 -13.97 -8.16 0.25
CA GLN A 16 -14.28 -6.77 -0.05
C GLN A 16 -13.02 -6.11 -0.58
N SER A 17 -13.01 -5.72 -1.86
CA SER A 17 -11.85 -5.09 -2.51
C SER A 17 -11.30 -3.94 -1.67
N PRO A 18 -9.97 -3.69 -1.69
CA PRO A 18 -9.39 -2.55 -0.98
C PRO A 18 -10.12 -1.26 -1.33
N PRO A 19 -10.26 -0.32 -0.36
CA PRO A 19 -11.11 0.85 -0.49
C PRO A 19 -10.82 1.62 -1.77
N ARG A 20 -11.88 1.89 -2.55
CA ARG A 20 -11.83 2.72 -3.74
C ARG A 20 -11.90 4.18 -3.30
N THR A 21 -10.80 4.92 -3.42
CA THR A 21 -10.84 6.38 -3.28
C THR A 21 -11.44 6.98 -4.56
N LEU A 22 -12.51 7.76 -4.42
CA LEU A 22 -13.42 8.24 -5.49
C LEU A 22 -12.79 9.16 -6.57
N THR A 23 -11.48 9.38 -6.56
CA THR A 23 -10.81 10.36 -7.42
C THR A 23 -10.07 9.78 -8.64
N TYR A 24 -10.10 8.47 -8.90
CA TYR A 24 -9.56 7.92 -10.16
C TYR A 24 -10.26 6.63 -10.59
N SER A 25 -10.78 6.57 -11.84
CA SER A 25 -11.53 5.42 -12.38
C SER A 25 -10.70 4.14 -12.53
N LEU A 26 -9.38 4.20 -12.31
CA LEU A 26 -8.48 3.07 -12.46
C LEU A 26 -8.65 2.03 -11.32
N GLY A 27 -8.88 2.44 -10.08
CA GLY A 27 -9.18 1.53 -8.96
C GLY A 27 -8.18 0.38 -8.73
N TRP A 28 -8.58 -0.57 -7.89
CA TRP A 28 -7.82 -1.80 -7.59
C TRP A 28 -8.44 -2.99 -8.32
N GLY A 29 -7.62 -3.80 -8.98
CA GLY A 29 -8.02 -5.05 -9.64
C GLY A 29 -7.49 -6.27 -8.88
N LEU A 30 -8.30 -7.33 -8.77
CA LEU A 30 -7.82 -8.62 -8.25
C LEU A 30 -6.67 -9.11 -9.13
N CYS A 31 -5.55 -9.47 -8.51
CA CYS A 31 -4.33 -9.85 -9.22
C CYS A 31 -3.94 -11.30 -8.94
N ALA A 32 -4.01 -11.73 -7.69
CA ALA A 32 -3.72 -13.11 -7.29
C ALA A 32 -4.45 -13.45 -5.98
N THR A 33 -4.82 -14.72 -5.81
CA THR A 33 -5.19 -15.26 -4.49
C THR A 33 -3.94 -15.46 -3.64
N GLU A 34 -4.09 -15.58 -2.32
CA GLU A 34 -2.99 -15.90 -1.39
C GLU A 34 -2.19 -17.13 -1.85
N GLY A 35 -0.85 -17.02 -1.82
CA GLY A 35 0.10 -17.99 -2.35
C GLY A 35 0.46 -17.80 -3.84
N GLY A 36 -0.32 -17.02 -4.60
CA GLY A 36 -0.09 -16.78 -6.02
C GLY A 36 0.96 -15.70 -6.32
N ASN A 37 1.24 -15.49 -7.61
CA ASN A 37 2.08 -14.39 -8.10
C ASN A 37 1.20 -13.32 -8.76
N CYS A 38 1.32 -12.07 -8.31
CA CYS A 38 0.69 -10.93 -8.94
C CYS A 38 1.63 -10.33 -10.00
N TRP A 39 1.29 -10.47 -11.28
CA TRP A 39 2.16 -10.12 -12.42
C TRP A 39 1.75 -8.80 -13.09
N PHE A 40 2.71 -7.91 -13.30
CA PHE A 40 2.57 -6.62 -13.99
C PHE A 40 3.90 -6.26 -14.68
N PRO A 41 4.27 -6.99 -15.74
CA PRO A 41 5.60 -6.92 -16.35
C PRO A 41 5.87 -5.56 -17.01
N GLY A 42 7.09 -5.04 -16.84
CA GLY A 42 7.49 -3.77 -17.43
C GLY A 42 6.80 -2.54 -16.81
N LEU A 43 6.07 -2.74 -15.72
CA LEU A 43 5.29 -1.71 -15.05
C LEU A 43 5.77 -1.54 -13.61
N VAL A 44 5.58 -0.32 -13.10
CA VAL A 44 5.70 -0.01 -11.67
C VAL A 44 4.31 0.19 -11.08
N ARG A 45 3.97 -0.57 -10.05
CA ARG A 45 2.62 -0.66 -9.47
C ARG A 45 2.63 -0.69 -7.96
N ASP A 46 1.49 -0.30 -7.38
CA ASP A 46 1.20 -0.54 -5.97
C ASP A 46 0.40 -1.82 -5.86
N VAL A 47 0.66 -2.60 -4.81
CA VAL A 47 -0.04 -3.86 -4.53
C VAL A 47 -0.58 -3.83 -3.12
N ALA A 48 -1.87 -4.16 -2.97
CA ALA A 48 -2.53 -4.35 -1.70
C ALA A 48 -2.68 -5.84 -1.42
N TYR A 49 -2.41 -6.28 -0.19
CA TYR A 49 -2.65 -7.65 0.26
C TYR A 49 -3.55 -7.65 1.48
N GLY A 50 -4.61 -8.44 1.43
CA GLY A 50 -5.56 -8.50 2.54
C GLY A 50 -6.95 -9.00 2.15
N ALA A 51 -7.89 -8.81 3.09
CA ALA A 51 -9.29 -9.17 2.98
C ALA A 51 -10.13 -8.34 3.95
N ASN A 52 -11.46 -8.29 3.77
CA ASN A 52 -12.42 -7.73 4.73
C ASN A 52 -12.04 -6.34 5.30
N GLY A 53 -11.51 -5.46 4.44
CA GLY A 53 -11.09 -4.11 4.83
C GLY A 53 -9.72 -4.03 5.52
N GLY A 54 -9.14 -5.14 5.96
CA GLY A 54 -7.77 -5.21 6.46
C GLY A 54 -6.78 -5.43 5.32
N TYR A 55 -5.98 -4.40 5.02
CA TYR A 55 -5.02 -4.41 3.90
C TYR A 55 -3.67 -3.83 4.30
N ILE A 56 -2.60 -4.46 3.82
CA ILE A 56 -1.25 -3.92 3.79
C ILE A 56 -0.92 -3.53 2.35
N TYR A 57 -0.20 -2.42 2.19
CA TYR A 57 0.16 -1.88 0.89
C TYR A 57 1.67 -1.86 0.71
N LEU A 58 2.10 -2.36 -0.44
CA LEU A 58 3.43 -2.17 -1.00
C LEU A 58 3.34 -1.16 -2.15
N LEU A 59 4.25 -0.19 -2.19
CA LEU A 59 4.28 0.84 -3.23
C LEU A 59 5.50 0.70 -4.14
N GLY A 60 5.37 1.11 -5.39
CA GLY A 60 6.52 1.27 -6.29
C GLY A 60 7.20 -0.03 -6.70
N LEU A 61 6.44 -1.12 -6.80
CA LEU A 61 6.94 -2.47 -7.07
C LEU A 61 7.08 -2.69 -8.56
N LYS A 62 8.00 -3.55 -8.97
CA LYS A 62 8.30 -3.81 -10.37
C LYS A 62 8.04 -5.27 -10.74
N ASP A 63 7.45 -5.48 -11.91
CA ASP A 63 7.29 -6.77 -12.60
C ASP A 63 6.38 -7.81 -11.90
N VAL A 64 6.67 -8.20 -10.66
CA VAL A 64 5.93 -9.25 -9.94
C VAL A 64 6.03 -9.09 -8.43
N VAL A 65 4.96 -9.50 -7.72
CA VAL A 65 4.89 -9.57 -6.25
C VAL A 65 4.29 -10.91 -5.84
N LYS A 66 4.89 -11.59 -4.86
CA LYS A 66 4.32 -12.81 -4.29
C LYS A 66 3.18 -12.48 -3.34
N CYS A 67 2.07 -13.16 -3.45
CA CYS A 67 0.89 -12.88 -2.64
C CYS A 67 0.91 -13.64 -1.31
N THR A 68 1.90 -13.38 -0.47
CA THR A 68 2.13 -14.12 0.78
C THR A 68 2.47 -13.19 1.93
N ASN A 69 2.15 -13.58 3.17
CA ASN A 69 2.58 -12.85 4.37
C ASN A 69 4.08 -12.47 4.31
N GLY A 70 4.95 -13.38 3.85
CA GLY A 70 6.40 -13.13 3.76
C GLY A 70 6.81 -12.00 2.81
N GLU A 71 6.12 -11.84 1.68
CA GLU A 71 6.35 -10.69 0.78
C GLU A 71 5.93 -9.37 1.43
N PHE A 72 4.94 -9.44 2.32
CA PHE A 72 4.42 -8.33 3.12
C PHE A 72 5.01 -8.37 4.55
N TRP A 73 6.31 -8.68 4.67
CA TRP A 73 7.13 -8.64 5.91
C TRP A 73 6.61 -9.49 7.06
N ASP A 74 6.18 -10.70 6.72
CA ASP A 74 5.59 -11.66 7.65
C ASP A 74 4.36 -11.11 8.41
N LYS A 75 3.73 -10.05 7.89
CA LYS A 75 2.53 -9.46 8.46
C LYS A 75 1.30 -10.07 7.82
N ASP A 76 0.44 -10.64 8.66
CA ASP A 76 -0.90 -11.07 8.27
C ASP A 76 -1.91 -9.96 8.58
N PRO A 77 -2.48 -9.27 7.58
CA PRO A 77 -3.45 -8.20 7.80
C PRO A 77 -4.79 -8.70 8.36
N GLN A 78 -5.12 -9.99 8.18
CA GLN A 78 -6.36 -10.61 8.66
C GLN A 78 -6.13 -12.10 9.00
N PRO A 79 -5.66 -12.40 10.22
CA PRO A 79 -5.41 -13.76 10.66
C PRO A 79 -6.65 -14.65 10.57
N GLY A 80 -6.48 -15.88 10.09
CA GLY A 80 -7.57 -16.85 9.93
C GLY A 80 -8.48 -16.59 8.73
N VAL A 81 -8.21 -15.56 7.93
CA VAL A 81 -8.96 -15.24 6.71
C VAL A 81 -8.06 -15.40 5.49
N SER A 82 -8.59 -16.02 4.43
CA SER A 82 -7.90 -16.09 3.14
C SER A 82 -7.79 -14.71 2.52
N LYS A 83 -6.58 -14.35 2.12
CA LYS A 83 -6.27 -13.03 1.57
C LYS A 83 -6.16 -13.06 0.06
N SER A 84 -6.07 -11.90 -0.54
CA SER A 84 -5.79 -11.75 -1.96
C SER A 84 -4.96 -10.51 -2.21
N CYS A 85 -4.24 -10.52 -3.32
CA CYS A 85 -3.47 -9.40 -3.80
C CYS A 85 -4.26 -8.67 -4.87
N TYR A 86 -4.21 -7.36 -4.78
CA TYR A 86 -4.84 -6.45 -5.70
C TYR A 86 -3.79 -5.49 -6.22
N VAL A 87 -3.77 -5.28 -7.53
CA VAL A 87 -2.88 -4.32 -8.17
C VAL A 87 -3.64 -3.02 -8.41
N TYR A 88 -3.02 -1.88 -8.13
CA TYR A 88 -3.58 -0.60 -8.52
C TYR A 88 -3.44 -0.47 -10.05
N ASN A 89 -4.52 -0.20 -10.78
CA ASN A 89 -4.43 -0.20 -12.25
C ASN A 89 -3.71 1.03 -12.82
N GLY A 90 -3.49 2.06 -11.99
CA GLY A 90 -2.70 3.23 -12.34
C GLY A 90 -1.20 3.07 -12.08
N PRO A 91 -0.41 4.11 -12.42
CA PRO A 91 0.97 4.18 -11.96
C PRO A 91 1.01 4.15 -10.42
N SER A 92 2.12 3.68 -9.87
CA SER A 92 2.37 3.74 -8.43
C SER A 92 2.12 5.15 -7.89
N ARG A 93 1.63 5.25 -6.65
CA ARG A 93 1.58 6.53 -5.92
C ARG A 93 2.95 7.18 -5.76
N LEU A 94 4.03 6.41 -5.84
CA LEU A 94 5.42 6.91 -5.82
C LEU A 94 5.97 7.21 -7.22
N ALA A 95 5.13 7.13 -8.27
CA ALA A 95 5.55 7.51 -9.61
C ALA A 95 6.01 8.97 -9.64
N ASN A 96 7.11 9.21 -10.37
CA ASN A 96 7.75 10.53 -10.48
C ASN A 96 8.17 11.15 -9.13
N SER A 97 8.32 10.33 -8.09
CA SER A 97 8.78 10.83 -6.80
C SER A 97 10.27 11.21 -6.84
N THR A 98 10.63 12.18 -6.01
CA THR A 98 12.02 12.64 -5.84
C THR A 98 12.45 12.46 -4.39
N MET A 99 13.62 11.85 -4.16
CA MET A 99 14.18 11.76 -2.82
C MET A 99 14.53 13.17 -2.32
N CYS A 100 14.05 13.53 -1.13
CA CYS A 100 14.28 14.84 -0.53
C CYS A 100 15.19 14.79 0.69
N ALA A 101 15.24 13.68 1.41
CA ALA A 101 16.15 13.51 2.55
C ALA A 101 16.40 12.04 2.85
N PRO A 102 17.61 11.67 3.32
CA PRO A 102 17.81 10.41 4.03
C PRO A 102 17.10 10.43 5.39
N GLU A 103 16.97 9.26 6.03
CA GLU A 103 16.50 9.16 7.41
C GLU A 103 17.29 10.08 8.37
N ASN A 104 16.57 10.72 9.27
CA ASN A 104 17.01 11.80 10.16
C ASN A 104 17.41 13.12 9.48
N GLY A 105 17.32 13.20 8.15
CA GLY A 105 17.38 14.45 7.42
C GLY A 105 16.07 15.25 7.50
N THR A 106 15.97 16.31 6.71
CA THR A 106 14.79 17.19 6.66
C THR A 106 14.44 17.50 5.21
N CYS A 107 13.16 17.31 4.85
CA CYS A 107 12.64 17.71 3.54
C CYS A 107 12.04 19.10 3.61
N SER A 108 12.47 20.00 2.71
CA SER A 108 11.83 21.29 2.48
C SER A 108 10.78 21.12 1.39
N VAL A 109 9.51 21.30 1.72
CA VAL A 109 8.37 21.06 0.83
C VAL A 109 7.66 22.37 0.56
N THR A 110 7.54 22.76 -0.70
CA THR A 110 6.80 23.96 -1.10
C THR A 110 5.48 23.58 -1.74
N GLY A 111 4.40 24.18 -1.25
CA GLY A 111 3.05 23.89 -1.73
C GLY A 111 2.46 22.55 -1.26
N PRO A 112 1.25 22.23 -1.74
CA PRO A 112 0.57 21.00 -1.39
C PRO A 112 1.24 19.82 -2.08
N ARG A 113 1.76 18.89 -1.28
CA ARG A 113 2.51 17.71 -1.73
C ARG A 113 2.31 16.56 -0.75
N THR A 114 2.69 15.35 -1.14
CA THR A 114 2.79 14.23 -0.19
C THR A 114 4.25 13.86 0.02
N VAL A 115 4.67 13.80 1.28
CA VAL A 115 5.96 13.24 1.67
C VAL A 115 5.76 11.78 2.07
N TRP A 116 6.58 10.89 1.56
CA TRP A 116 6.52 9.46 1.84
C TRP A 116 7.80 9.06 2.57
N TYR A 117 7.67 8.51 3.77
CA TYR A 117 8.80 8.03 4.56
C TYR A 117 8.82 6.51 4.60
N GLY A 118 9.95 5.90 4.24
CA GLY A 118 10.12 4.45 4.31
C GLY A 118 11.15 3.90 3.35
N SER A 119 11.01 2.61 3.01
CA SER A 119 11.92 1.87 2.13
C SER A 119 11.30 0.54 1.66
N ASN A 120 11.80 -0.02 0.57
CA ASN A 120 11.38 -1.32 0.00
C ASN A 120 9.86 -1.47 -0.14
N GLY A 121 9.20 -0.41 -0.60
CA GLY A 121 7.76 -0.38 -0.82
C GLY A 121 6.89 -0.16 0.43
N GLN A 122 7.44 -0.19 1.65
CA GLN A 122 6.74 0.32 2.85
C GLN A 122 6.98 1.79 2.96
N PHE A 123 5.93 2.59 2.77
CA PHE A 123 6.01 4.02 3.01
C PHE A 123 4.79 4.51 3.78
N THR A 124 5.03 5.39 4.74
CA THR A 124 3.99 6.15 5.42
C THR A 124 3.87 7.53 4.78
N PRO A 125 2.68 7.92 4.30
CA PRO A 125 2.46 9.25 3.74
C PRO A 125 2.26 10.30 4.82
N LYS A 126 2.69 11.52 4.51
CA LYS A 126 2.31 12.75 5.20
C LYS A 126 1.87 13.78 4.17
N VAL A 127 0.60 14.13 4.20
CA VAL A 127 0.00 15.10 3.27
C VAL A 127 0.26 16.50 3.79
N ILE A 128 0.91 17.31 2.96
CA ILE A 128 1.15 18.74 3.16
C ILE A 128 0.06 19.47 2.40
N THR A 129 -0.70 20.32 3.08
CA THR A 129 -1.84 21.04 2.52
C THR A 129 -1.63 22.55 2.51
N GLN A 130 -0.42 22.99 2.86
CA GLN A 130 -0.02 24.39 2.82
C GLN A 130 -0.07 24.91 1.38
N GLU A 131 -0.37 26.20 1.23
CA GLU A 131 -0.52 26.88 -0.07
C GLU A 131 0.76 26.84 -0.91
N ASP A 132 0.63 27.06 -2.23
CA ASP A 132 1.69 26.84 -3.23
C ASP A 132 3.01 27.58 -2.94
N THR A 133 2.98 28.70 -2.24
CA THR A 133 4.16 29.51 -1.90
C THR A 133 4.73 29.21 -0.51
N ALA A 134 4.00 28.47 0.32
CA ALA A 134 4.43 28.16 1.68
C ALA A 134 5.43 27.00 1.68
N THR A 135 6.51 27.15 2.45
CA THR A 135 7.53 26.13 2.63
C THR A 135 7.38 25.48 4.00
N THR A 136 7.19 24.16 4.00
CA THR A 136 7.07 23.33 5.20
C THR A 136 8.33 22.49 5.38
N SER A 137 8.92 22.56 6.57
CA SER A 137 10.03 21.69 6.97
C SER A 137 9.47 20.38 7.54
N VAL A 138 9.84 19.25 6.93
CA VAL A 138 9.35 17.92 7.30
C VAL A 138 10.54 17.06 7.75
N PRO A 139 10.71 16.81 9.07
CA PRO A 139 11.72 15.89 9.56
C PRO A 139 11.49 14.47 9.04
N CYS A 140 12.52 13.85 8.47
CA CYS A 140 12.44 12.52 7.87
C CYS A 140 12.75 11.42 8.90
N ASN A 141 11.86 11.22 9.87
CA ASN A 141 12.09 10.27 10.96
C ASN A 141 10.80 9.63 11.49
N ASN A 142 10.96 8.54 12.24
CA ASN A 142 9.85 7.77 12.84
C ASN A 142 8.84 8.64 13.61
N SER A 143 9.32 9.58 14.42
CA SER A 143 8.45 10.44 15.25
C SER A 143 7.49 11.29 14.40
N ASN A 144 8.00 11.86 13.31
CA ASN A 144 7.22 12.74 12.45
C ASN A 144 6.19 12.00 11.58
N PHE A 145 6.37 10.69 11.38
CA PHE A 145 5.51 9.80 10.60
C PHE A 145 4.74 8.77 11.44
N GLY A 146 4.77 8.89 12.77
CA GLY A 146 3.98 8.04 13.67
C GLY A 146 4.53 6.62 13.91
N GLY A 147 5.76 6.33 13.46
CA GLY A 147 6.42 5.05 13.67
C GLY A 147 7.46 4.71 12.61
N ASP A 148 8.13 3.57 12.80
CA ASP A 148 9.02 2.99 11.80
C ASP A 148 8.22 2.17 10.79
N PRO A 149 8.10 2.61 9.53
CA PRO A 149 7.37 1.87 8.51
C PRO A 149 8.07 0.56 8.10
N ASN A 150 9.38 0.45 8.31
CA ASN A 150 10.16 -0.72 7.90
C ASN A 150 11.30 -1.00 8.89
N GLN A 151 10.99 -1.76 9.93
CA GLN A 151 11.90 -2.01 11.06
C GLN A 151 13.22 -2.63 10.61
N GLY A 152 14.33 -2.13 11.16
CA GLY A 152 15.68 -2.66 10.92
C GLY A 152 16.30 -2.29 9.56
N LEU A 153 15.58 -1.59 8.68
CA LEU A 153 16.10 -1.17 7.37
C LEU A 153 16.13 0.35 7.25
N ALA A 154 17.25 0.94 6.83
CA ALA A 154 17.35 2.39 6.63
C ALA A 154 16.21 2.94 5.76
N LYS A 155 15.68 4.11 6.14
CA LYS A 155 14.58 4.76 5.43
C LYS A 155 15.04 6.04 4.74
N PHE A 156 14.16 6.58 3.91
CA PHE A 156 14.34 7.88 3.27
C PHE A 156 12.97 8.52 3.01
N CYS A 157 13.00 9.82 2.70
CA CYS A 157 11.82 10.56 2.34
C CYS A 157 11.81 10.87 0.86
N LEU A 158 10.63 10.69 0.26
CA LEU A 158 10.30 11.04 -1.12
C LEU A 158 9.21 12.11 -1.13
N ILE A 159 9.25 13.01 -2.12
CA ILE A 159 8.14 13.92 -2.43
C ILE A 159 7.53 13.46 -3.74
N THR A 160 6.20 13.33 -3.77
CA THR A 160 5.44 13.18 -5.02
C THR A 160 4.91 14.54 -5.47
N PRO A 161 4.90 14.84 -6.79
CA PRO A 161 4.36 16.08 -7.34
C PRO A 161 2.92 16.39 -6.94
#